data_AF-A0A7V9M333-F1
#
_entry.id   AF-A0A7V9M333-F1
#
_cell.length_a   1.000
_cell.length_b   1.000
_cell.length_c   1.000
_cell.angle_alpha   90.00
_cell.angle_beta   90.00
_cell.angle_gamma   90.00
#
_symmetry.space_group_name_H-M   'P 1'
#
loop_
_entity.id
_entity.type
_entity.pdbx_description
1 polymer ?
#
loop_
_entity_poly.entity_id
_entity_poly.type
_entity_poly.pdbx_seq_one_letter_code
_entity_poly.pdbx_strand_id
1 'polypeptide(L)'
;AATPMWRCFTAKPDYSVFTALPSNIDLAEKNLVQNELSERSAQFDLTKEDRVPDMEFSEVIWKGVKGLHSIMPAPKRAAFLTVSED
;
A
#
# COMPACT_ATOMS: atom_id res chain seq x y z
N ALA A 1 -18.78 18.97 -4.87
CA ALA A 1 -18.69 19.48 -3.48
C ALA A 1 -18.27 18.32 -2.58
N ALA A 2 -17.35 18.54 -1.63
CA ALA A 2 -16.94 17.49 -0.69
C ALA A 2 -18.02 17.25 0.37
N THR A 3 -18.16 16.02 0.83
CA THR A 3 -19.10 15.66 1.90
C THR A 3 -18.64 16.28 3.22
N PRO A 4 -19.50 17.00 3.95
CA PRO A 4 -19.11 17.66 5.20
C PRO A 4 -18.80 16.63 6.29
N MET A 5 -17.67 16.80 6.99
CA MET A 5 -17.19 15.92 8.07
C MET A 5 -17.92 16.11 9.41
N TRP A 6 -19.16 16.59 9.42
CA TRP A 6 -19.89 16.92 10.65
C TRP A 6 -20.05 15.73 11.61
N ARG A 7 -19.98 14.49 11.11
CA ARG A 7 -19.99 13.25 11.91
C ARG A 7 -18.69 12.98 12.67
N CYS A 8 -17.58 13.61 12.28
CA CYS A 8 -16.28 13.45 12.94
C CYS A 8 -16.12 14.38 14.15
N PHE A 9 -17.02 15.36 14.32
CA PHE A 9 -16.96 16.34 15.39
C PHE A 9 -18.06 16.07 16.42
N THR A 10 -17.71 16.16 17.71
CA THR A 10 -18.64 16.04 18.82
C THR A 10 -18.56 17.28 19.70
N ALA A 11 -19.70 17.73 20.22
CA ALA A 11 -19.77 18.84 21.18
C ALA A 11 -19.31 18.44 22.59
N LYS A 12 -19.14 17.13 22.85
CA LYS A 12 -18.64 16.59 24.11
C LYS A 12 -17.17 16.19 23.95
N PRO A 13 -16.21 16.99 24.44
CA PRO A 13 -14.79 16.64 24.37
C PRO A 13 -14.46 15.48 25.32
N ASP A 14 -13.56 14.59 24.88
CA ASP A 14 -12.93 13.57 25.72
C ASP A 14 -11.51 14.05 26.07
N TYR A 15 -11.25 14.20 27.37
CA TYR A 15 -9.97 14.64 27.92
C TYR A 15 -9.15 13.49 28.52
N SER A 16 -9.55 12.23 28.27
CA SER A 16 -8.79 11.07 28.70
C SER A 16 -7.37 11.12 28.11
N VAL A 17 -6.38 10.87 28.97
CA VAL A 17 -4.98 10.86 28.55
C VAL A 17 -4.72 9.58 27.75
N PHE A 18 -4.09 9.72 26.58
CA PHE A 18 -3.60 8.56 25.86
C PHE A 18 -2.45 7.92 26.62
N THR A 19 -2.63 6.66 27.02
CA THR A 19 -1.54 5.85 27.60
C THR A 19 -0.84 5.12 26.46
N ALA A 20 0.43 5.46 26.22
CA ALA A 20 1.22 4.79 25.19
C ALA A 20 1.34 3.29 25.52
N LEU A 21 1.01 2.45 24.54
CA LEU A 21 1.22 1.02 24.65
C LEU A 21 2.70 0.71 24.40
N PRO A 22 3.32 -0.18 25.19
CA PRO A 22 4.66 -0.66 24.88
C PRO A 22 4.66 -1.39 23.54
N SER A 23 5.80 -1.36 22.83
CA SER A 23 5.97 -2.17 21.63
C SER A 23 5.74 -3.64 21.96
N ASN A 24 4.89 -4.30 21.18
CA ASN A 24 4.58 -5.72 21.30
C ASN A 24 5.49 -6.61 20.44
N ILE A 25 6.45 -6.02 19.74
CA ILE A 25 7.40 -6.67 18.84
C ILE A 25 8.80 -6.13 19.06
N ASP A 26 9.81 -6.91 18.66
CA ASP A 26 11.20 -6.45 18.62
C ASP A 26 11.39 -5.49 17.44
N LEU A 27 11.75 -4.24 17.73
CA LEU A 27 12.00 -3.22 16.72
C LEU A 27 13.35 -3.42 16.00
N ALA A 28 14.23 -4.28 16.54
CA ALA A 28 15.49 -4.66 15.90
C ALA A 28 15.36 -5.90 15.01
N GLU A 29 14.18 -6.54 14.98
CA GLU A 29 13.92 -7.70 14.14
C GLU A 29 14.10 -7.32 12.66
N LYS A 30 14.86 -8.14 11.93
CA LYS A 30 15.11 -7.97 10.50
C LYS A 30 14.60 -9.18 9.74
N ASN A 31 14.08 -8.94 8.55
CA ASN A 31 13.77 -10.01 7.60
C ASN A 31 15.07 -10.61 7.07
N LEU A 32 15.50 -11.73 7.66
CA LEU A 32 16.72 -12.45 7.25
C LEU A 32 16.48 -13.43 6.09
N VAL A 33 15.22 -13.79 5.83
CA VAL A 33 14.88 -14.75 4.78
C VAL A 33 15.04 -14.10 3.41
N GLN A 34 16.02 -14.58 2.64
CA GLN A 34 16.10 -14.29 1.21
C GLN A 34 15.19 -15.25 0.45
N ASN A 35 14.26 -14.68 -0.30
CA ASN A 35 13.37 -15.40 -1.19
C ASN A 35 13.38 -14.72 -2.57
N GLU A 36 12.68 -15.33 -3.53
CA GLU A 36 12.57 -14.82 -4.90
C GLU A 36 12.16 -13.34 -4.95
N LEU A 37 11.24 -12.90 -4.08
CA LEU A 37 10.79 -11.50 -4.03
C LEU A 37 11.91 -10.58 -3.56
N SER A 38 12.70 -10.99 -2.56
CA SER A 38 13.86 -10.23 -2.08
C SER A 38 14.92 -10.09 -3.17
N GLU A 39 15.19 -11.15 -3.93
CA GLU A 39 16.16 -11.13 -5.03
C GLU A 39 15.72 -10.20 -6.16
N ARG A 40 14.44 -10.27 -6.56
CA ARG A 40 13.85 -9.37 -7.57
C ARG A 40 13.86 -7.92 -7.09
N SER A 41 13.47 -7.69 -5.83
CA SER A 41 13.42 -6.35 -5.24
C SER A 41 14.79 -5.66 -5.22
N ALA A 42 15.86 -6.42 -4.98
CA ALA A 42 17.23 -5.90 -4.95
C ALA A 42 17.72 -5.41 -6.33
N GLN A 43 17.06 -5.81 -7.42
CA GLN A 43 17.43 -5.42 -8.78
C GLN A 43 16.69 -4.17 -9.28
N PHE A 44 15.72 -3.66 -8.52
CA PHE A 44 14.95 -2.48 -8.91
C PHE A 44 15.78 -1.19 -8.80
N ASP A 45 15.80 -0.41 -9.89
CA ASP A 45 16.37 0.94 -9.88
C ASP A 45 15.37 1.92 -9.28
N LEU A 46 15.58 2.26 -8.00
CA LEU A 46 14.77 3.23 -7.25
C LEU A 46 15.42 4.62 -7.19
N THR A 47 16.38 4.92 -8.08
CA THR A 47 17.10 6.21 -8.07
C THR A 47 16.24 7.40 -8.52
N LYS A 48 15.17 7.13 -9.27
CA LYS A 48 14.20 8.13 -9.75
C LYS A 48 12.82 7.49 -9.86
N GLU A 49 11.78 8.32 -9.83
CA GLU A 49 10.42 7.93 -10.16
C GLU A 49 10.33 7.25 -11.55
N ASP A 50 9.39 6.29 -11.67
CA ASP A 50 9.02 5.59 -12.90
C ASP A 50 10.13 4.81 -13.63
N ARG A 51 11.22 4.44 -12.94
CA ARG A 51 12.29 3.61 -13.54
C ARG A 51 12.02 2.11 -13.51
N VAL A 52 11.15 1.65 -12.62
CA VAL A 52 10.82 0.23 -12.45
C VAL A 52 9.57 -0.11 -13.27
N PRO A 53 9.52 -1.26 -13.97
CA PRO A 53 8.31 -1.70 -14.66
C PRO A 53 7.13 -1.87 -13.68
N ASP A 54 6.05 -1.12 -13.92
CA ASP A 54 4.86 -1.06 -13.06
C ASP A 54 4.23 -2.43 -12.74
N MET A 55 4.10 -3.31 -13.76
CA MET A 55 3.51 -4.64 -13.58
C MET A 55 4.33 -5.51 -12.63
N GLU A 56 5.65 -5.52 -12.82
CA GLU A 56 6.55 -6.30 -12.00
C GLU A 56 6.60 -5.76 -10.57
N PHE A 57 6.68 -4.45 -10.42
CA PHE A 57 6.68 -3.81 -9.11
C PHE A 57 5.39 -4.09 -8.34
N SER A 58 4.24 -4.00 -9.02
CA SER A 58 2.93 -4.33 -8.46
C SER A 58 2.83 -5.79 -8.04
N GLU A 59 3.37 -6.72 -8.84
CA GLU A 59 3.33 -8.16 -8.52
C GLU A 59 4.13 -8.49 -7.26
N VAL A 60 5.32 -7.91 -7.13
CA VAL A 60 6.18 -8.11 -5.95
C VAL A 60 5.50 -7.58 -4.68
N ILE A 61 4.90 -6.39 -4.75
CA ILE A 61 4.15 -5.82 -3.63
C ILE A 61 2.95 -6.71 -3.26
N TRP A 62 2.17 -7.15 -4.26
CA TRP A 62 1.00 -7.99 -4.04
C TRP A 62 1.37 -9.28 -3.32
N LYS A 63 2.39 -10.00 -3.81
CA LYS A 63 2.87 -11.24 -3.21
C LYS A 63 3.49 -11.02 -1.83
N GLY A 64 4.12 -9.86 -1.57
CA GLY A 64 4.61 -9.48 -0.24
C GLY A 64 3.50 -9.33 0.79
N VAL A 65 2.34 -8.78 0.40
CA VAL A 65 1.19 -8.54 1.31
C VAL A 65 0.26 -9.76 1.40
N LYS A 66 -0.02 -10.42 0.28
CA LYS A 66 -1.00 -11.51 0.18
C LYS A 66 -0.39 -12.91 0.27
N GLY A 67 0.94 -13.00 0.31
CA GLY A 67 1.70 -14.24 0.36
C GLY A 67 2.30 -14.63 -1.01
N LEU A 68 3.41 -15.36 -0.95
CA LEU A 68 4.26 -15.66 -2.11
C LEU A 68 3.50 -16.40 -3.23
N HIS A 69 2.53 -17.23 -2.87
CA HIS A 69 1.72 -18.03 -3.80
C HIS A 69 0.43 -17.32 -4.26
N SER A 70 0.23 -16.06 -3.88
CA SER A 70 -0.92 -15.29 -4.34
C SER A 70 -0.78 -14.90 -5.81
N ILE A 71 -1.89 -14.94 -6.54
CA ILE A 71 -1.97 -14.46 -7.93
C ILE A 71 -2.41 -13.01 -7.89
N MET A 72 -1.62 -12.11 -8.47
CA MET A 72 -2.01 -10.70 -8.61
C MET A 72 -3.14 -10.60 -9.64
N PRO A 73 -4.28 -9.94 -9.31
CA PRO A 73 -5.32 -9.64 -10.29
C PRO A 73 -4.78 -8.84 -11.46
N ALA A 74 -5.33 -9.06 -12.66
CA ALA A 74 -4.94 -8.29 -13.84
C ALA A 74 -5.20 -6.78 -13.61
N PRO A 75 -4.30 -5.89 -14.08
CA PRO A 75 -4.48 -4.45 -13.92
C PRO A 75 -5.74 -4.00 -14.64
N LYS A 76 -6.63 -3.35 -13.90
CA LYS A 76 -7.81 -2.69 -14.46
C LYS A 76 -7.42 -1.29 -14.90
N ARG A 77 -7.22 -1.10 -16.21
CA ARG A 77 -7.02 0.23 -16.80
C ARG A 77 -8.35 0.72 -17.33
N ALA A 78 -8.97 1.68 -16.66
CA ALA A 78 -10.16 2.34 -17.18
C ALA A 78 -9.73 3.45 -18.16
N ALA A 79 -10.18 3.38 -19.41
CA ALA A 79 -10.13 4.52 -20.31
C ALA A 79 -11.34 5.41 -20.03
N PHE A 80 -11.15 6.72 -19.87
CA PHE A 80 -12.26 7.66 -19.88
C PHE A 80 -12.82 7.72 -21.30
N LEU A 81 -13.93 7.01 -21.56
CA LEU A 81 -14.61 7.02 -22.85
C LEU A 81 -15.72 8.09 -22.82
N THR A 82 -15.54 9.17 -23.57
CA THR A 82 -16.62 10.11 -23.89
C THR A 82 -17.26 9.65 -25.20
N VAL A 83 -18.44 9.04 -25.14
CA VAL A 83 -19.24 8.76 -26.34
C VAL A 83 -20.07 10.01 -26.62
N SER A 84 -19.83 10.67 -27.74
CA SER A 84 -20.74 11.70 -28.27
C SER A 84 -21.98 10.99 -28.83
N GLU A 85 -23.17 11.39 -28.37
CA GLU A 85 -24.45 11.01 -29.01
C GLU A 85 -24.59 11.78 -30.32
N ASP A 86 -24.87 11.06 -31.42
CA ASP A 86 -25.25 11.62 -32.74
C ASP A 86 -26.69 12.17 -32.72
#